data_AF-A0A379FVP1-F1
#
_entry.id   AF-A0A379FVP1-F1
#
_cell.length_a   1.000
_cell.length_b   1.000
_cell.length_c   1.000
_cell.angle_alpha   90.00
_cell.angle_beta   90.00
_cell.angle_gamma   90.00
#
_symmetry.space_group_name_H-M   'P 1'
#
loop_
_entity.id
_entity.type
_entity.pdbx_description
1 polymer ?
#
loop_
_entity_poly.entity_id
_entity_poly.type
_entity_poly.pdbx_seq_one_letter_code
_entity_poly.pdbx_strand_id
1 'polypeptide(L)'
;MPPSDGLRVLLKSPAAPIVLIKNWKNHVLSQYIAPNLAEVGVMLPSNPLQHLLMAQVNRPLVMTSGNVSGKPPVLSEQAALADLANIADVYLTHNRDIVQRADDSLVRYHDGKAEMLRRARGYVPDAIDLPEGFENSPSILALGADLKNTFCLLRDKSAVMSQHFGDLDDMDIFEQYQSAIALFESIYRFTPAAIVSDRHPSYVSTRYGEALSQQLQIPLLKVQHHHAHIAAVMAEDGLPLNSNKVIGLALDGLGYGDDDRLWGGECLLVDYKSSQYLGGLPPVALPGGELASRQPWRNFLAHCLQFVPQWQKQESAAYLMSFPWQGLQKAIEKGINSPMASSTGRLFDAVAAALGICTAQTSWEGEAACQLEAIAMKSPVTTHPVTMPLVGQQLDLHTFWQQWMTYCAPKPQRAHAFHVALAQGFAELARKSANQYGTKQIVLSGGVIHNQLLRELLVNNLSEFDVLYAKQFPMGDGGLSLGQVAIASAILKHESIIDE
;
A
#
# COMPACT_ATOMS: atom_id res chain seq x y z
N MET A 1 5.00 20.65 -22.51
CA MET A 1 3.72 21.35 -22.27
C MET A 1 3.84 22.15 -20.99
N PRO A 2 3.21 23.33 -20.87
CA PRO A 2 3.16 24.02 -19.59
C PRO A 2 2.47 23.14 -18.54
N PRO A 3 2.88 23.20 -17.26
CA PRO A 3 2.18 22.47 -16.20
C PRO A 3 0.73 22.95 -16.11
N SER A 4 -0.20 22.01 -15.98
CA SER A 4 -1.63 22.29 -15.85
C SER A 4 -1.93 23.12 -14.60
N ASP A 5 -3.04 23.85 -14.62
CA ASP A 5 -3.39 24.73 -13.50
C ASP A 5 -3.58 23.96 -12.19
N GLY A 6 -4.20 22.77 -12.25
CA GLY A 6 -4.34 21.90 -11.08
C GLY A 6 -3.00 21.44 -10.49
N LEU A 7 -2.01 21.11 -11.33
CA LEU A 7 -0.66 20.78 -10.87
C LEU A 7 0.01 21.98 -10.18
N ARG A 8 -0.13 23.18 -10.77
CA ARG A 8 0.41 24.41 -10.18
C ARG A 8 -0.24 24.72 -8.84
N VAL A 9 -1.56 24.54 -8.73
CA VAL A 9 -2.31 24.73 -7.48
C VAL A 9 -1.82 23.76 -6.40
N LEU A 10 -1.67 22.48 -6.73
CA LEU A 10 -1.19 21.48 -5.79
C LEU A 10 0.23 21.79 -5.28
N LEU A 11 1.16 22.08 -6.19
CA LEU A 11 2.55 22.42 -5.85
C LEU A 11 2.68 23.71 -5.04
N LYS A 12 1.80 24.70 -5.29
CA LYS A 12 1.78 26.00 -4.57
C LYS A 12 0.85 26.01 -3.35
N SER A 13 0.21 24.88 -3.06
CA SER A 13 -0.66 24.78 -1.89
C SER A 13 0.16 24.98 -0.61
N PRO A 14 -0.47 25.41 0.50
CA PRO A 14 0.21 25.48 1.80
C PRO A 14 0.86 24.17 2.23
N ALA A 15 0.30 23.03 1.80
CA ALA A 15 0.86 21.72 2.08
C ALA A 15 2.20 21.48 1.36
N ALA A 16 2.40 22.08 0.18
CA ALA A 16 3.60 21.96 -0.65
C ALA A 16 4.16 20.52 -0.72
N PRO A 17 3.36 19.54 -1.18
CA PRO A 17 3.77 18.14 -1.22
C PRO A 17 4.84 17.89 -2.29
N ILE A 18 5.51 16.74 -2.21
CA ILE A 18 6.15 16.12 -3.36
C ILE A 18 5.04 15.62 -4.27
N VAL A 19 5.09 16.01 -5.54
CA VAL A 19 4.12 15.59 -6.56
C VAL A 19 4.81 14.69 -7.58
N LEU A 20 4.36 13.43 -7.69
CA LEU A 20 4.76 12.55 -8.78
C LEU A 20 4.07 13.01 -10.07
N ILE A 21 4.89 13.27 -11.10
CA ILE A 21 4.43 13.63 -12.44
C ILE A 21 5.07 12.73 -13.50
N LYS A 22 4.34 12.47 -14.59
CA LYS A 22 4.89 11.73 -15.76
C LYS A 22 6.17 12.39 -16.24
N ASN A 23 7.17 11.56 -16.55
CA ASN A 23 8.38 12.02 -17.22
C ASN A 23 8.02 12.75 -18.52
N TRP A 24 8.67 13.89 -18.76
CA TRP A 24 8.41 14.73 -19.93
C TRP A 24 9.66 14.83 -20.82
N LYS A 25 9.43 15.01 -22.13
CA LYS A 25 10.51 15.09 -23.10
C LYS A 25 11.41 16.31 -22.81
N ASN A 26 12.73 16.11 -23.00
CA ASN A 26 13.76 17.16 -22.92
C ASN A 26 13.89 17.83 -21.54
N HIS A 27 13.62 17.11 -20.45
CA HIS A 27 13.92 17.61 -19.11
C HIS A 27 15.43 17.60 -18.80
N VAL A 28 15.88 18.52 -17.93
CA VAL A 28 17.29 18.63 -17.52
C VAL A 28 17.70 17.64 -16.41
N LEU A 29 16.75 16.86 -15.90
CA LEU A 29 17.00 15.92 -14.81
C LEU A 29 17.82 14.72 -15.29
N SER A 30 18.73 14.27 -14.44
CA SER A 30 19.52 13.05 -14.68
C SER A 30 18.62 11.81 -14.75
N GLN A 31 18.97 10.86 -15.61
CA GLN A 31 18.28 9.56 -15.69
C GLN A 31 18.37 8.74 -14.38
N TYR A 32 19.31 9.08 -13.49
CA TYR A 32 19.51 8.42 -12.21
C TYR A 32 18.57 8.90 -11.10
N ILE A 33 17.71 9.90 -11.35
CA ILE A 33 16.74 10.37 -10.35
C ILE A 33 15.65 9.32 -10.09
N ALA A 34 15.14 8.69 -11.15
CA ALA A 34 14.09 7.67 -11.06
C ALA A 34 14.32 6.61 -12.15
N PRO A 35 15.39 5.81 -12.07
CA PRO A 35 15.75 4.86 -13.11
C PRO A 35 14.63 3.83 -13.31
N ASN A 36 14.34 3.51 -14.58
CA ASN A 36 13.32 2.52 -14.99
C ASN A 36 11.86 2.85 -14.62
N LEU A 37 11.59 3.99 -13.99
CA LEU A 37 10.24 4.44 -13.65
C LEU A 37 9.68 5.45 -14.67
N ALA A 38 8.36 5.63 -14.65
CA ALA A 38 7.65 6.53 -15.57
C ALA A 38 7.38 7.92 -14.96
N GLU A 39 7.62 8.10 -13.66
CA GLU A 39 7.28 9.28 -12.89
C GLU A 39 8.50 9.82 -12.14
N VAL A 40 8.51 11.12 -11.87
CA VAL A 40 9.50 11.78 -11.01
C VAL A 40 8.76 12.63 -9.97
N GLY A 41 9.23 12.58 -8.72
CA GLY A 41 8.76 13.44 -7.65
C GLY A 41 9.36 14.84 -7.76
N VAL A 42 8.50 15.85 -7.85
CA VAL A 42 8.90 17.26 -7.83
C VAL A 42 8.24 18.00 -6.68
N MET A 43 8.95 18.93 -6.05
CA MET A 43 8.41 19.81 -5.01
C MET A 43 8.89 21.24 -5.23
N LEU A 44 8.14 22.21 -4.69
CA LEU A 44 8.56 23.60 -4.64
C LEU A 44 9.21 23.91 -3.28
N PRO A 45 10.09 24.93 -3.21
CA PRO A 45 10.57 25.43 -1.93
C PRO A 45 9.39 25.84 -1.06
N SER A 46 9.35 25.33 0.18
CA SER A 46 8.21 25.48 1.11
C SER A 46 8.60 26.09 2.45
N ASN A 47 9.87 26.46 2.63
CA ASN A 47 10.36 27.22 3.78
C ASN A 47 11.36 28.31 3.36
N PRO A 48 11.62 29.33 4.20
CA PRO A 48 12.49 30.45 3.84
C PRO A 48 13.89 30.03 3.40
N LEU A 49 14.47 29.00 4.05
CA LEU A 49 15.81 28.52 3.70
C LEU A 49 15.83 27.91 2.30
N GLN A 50 14.86 27.07 1.95
CA GLN A 50 14.74 26.50 0.60
C GLN A 50 14.53 27.58 -0.46
N HIS A 51 13.76 28.63 -0.17
CA HIS A 51 13.61 29.77 -1.09
C HIS A 51 14.95 30.49 -1.35
N LEU A 52 15.73 30.76 -0.29
CA LEU A 52 17.04 31.38 -0.41
C LEU A 52 18.02 30.49 -1.20
N LEU A 53 18.05 29.19 -0.88
CA LEU A 53 18.89 28.20 -1.59
C LEU A 53 18.53 28.14 -3.08
N MET A 54 17.25 28.00 -3.41
CA MET A 54 16.80 27.90 -4.79
C MET A 54 17.05 29.19 -5.57
N ALA A 55 16.93 30.37 -4.94
CA ALA A 55 17.25 31.65 -5.56
C ALA A 55 18.74 31.78 -5.94
N GLN A 56 19.64 31.23 -5.13
CA GLN A 56 21.09 31.25 -5.40
C GLN A 56 21.52 30.15 -6.38
N VAL A 57 21.01 28.93 -6.20
CA VAL A 57 21.44 27.77 -6.98
C VAL A 57 20.82 27.76 -8.38
N ASN A 58 19.57 28.21 -8.51
CA ASN A 58 18.84 28.37 -9.77
C ASN A 58 18.88 27.13 -10.70
N ARG A 59 18.78 25.93 -10.12
CA ARG A 59 18.63 24.65 -10.83
C ARG A 59 17.91 23.64 -9.93
N PRO A 60 17.32 22.55 -10.48
CA PRO A 60 16.75 21.49 -9.67
C PRO A 60 17.77 20.89 -8.71
N LEU A 61 17.34 20.63 -7.47
CA LEU A 61 18.12 19.98 -6.42
C LEU A 61 17.44 18.68 -6.02
N VAL A 62 18.23 17.65 -5.73
CA VAL A 62 17.72 16.47 -5.03
C VAL A 62 17.47 16.87 -3.58
N MET A 63 16.24 16.64 -3.11
CA MET A 63 15.83 16.85 -1.74
C MET A 63 15.20 15.55 -1.24
N THR A 64 16.00 14.72 -0.57
CA THR A 64 15.57 13.43 -0.03
C THR A 64 15.71 13.45 1.48
N SER A 65 15.06 12.50 2.17
CA SER A 65 15.17 12.36 3.62
C SER A 65 16.64 12.13 4.03
N GLY A 66 17.08 12.87 5.05
CA GLY A 66 18.41 12.74 5.63
C GLY A 66 18.46 11.59 6.63
N ASN A 67 18.56 10.36 6.13
CA ASN A 67 18.67 9.16 6.96
C ASN A 67 19.54 8.08 6.30
N VAL A 68 20.08 7.20 7.11
CA VAL A 68 20.61 5.91 6.66
C VAL A 68 19.43 4.99 6.30
N SER A 69 19.62 4.15 5.29
CA SER A 69 18.60 3.16 4.91
C SER A 69 18.13 2.34 6.11
N GLY A 70 16.82 2.24 6.29
CA GLY A 70 16.19 1.53 7.41
C GLY A 70 15.95 2.36 8.66
N LYS A 71 16.61 3.52 8.81
CA LYS A 71 16.45 4.42 9.97
C LYS A 71 15.49 5.58 9.70
N PRO A 72 14.87 6.18 10.73
CA PRO A 72 14.11 7.41 10.57
C PRO A 72 15.00 8.61 10.18
N PRO A 73 14.42 9.68 9.60
CA PRO A 73 15.06 10.98 9.44
C PRO A 73 15.64 11.49 10.76
N VAL A 74 16.89 11.97 10.69
CA VAL A 74 17.54 12.64 11.84
C VAL A 74 16.84 13.96 12.15
N LEU A 75 16.59 14.22 13.44
CA LEU A 75 15.96 15.46 13.89
C LEU A 75 16.94 16.43 14.57
N SER A 76 17.99 15.90 15.21
CA SER A 76 19.00 16.70 15.91
C SER A 76 20.25 16.88 15.07
N GLU A 77 20.96 17.99 15.30
CA GLU A 77 22.25 18.27 14.68
C GLU A 77 23.28 17.19 15.03
N GLN A 78 23.30 16.72 16.28
CA GLN A 78 24.24 15.69 16.71
C GLN A 78 23.99 14.37 15.97
N ALA A 79 22.73 13.97 15.80
CA ALA A 79 22.37 12.78 15.03
C ALA A 79 22.73 12.95 13.55
N ALA A 80 22.48 14.12 12.95
CA ALA A 80 22.85 14.39 11.56
C ALA A 80 24.36 14.25 11.32
N LEU A 81 25.18 14.83 12.21
CA LEU A 81 26.63 14.74 12.12
C LEU A 81 27.15 13.30 12.31
N ALA A 82 26.50 12.50 13.16
CA ALA A 82 26.90 11.12 13.40
C ALA A 82 26.45 10.17 12.28
N ASP A 83 25.16 10.17 11.95
CA ASP A 83 24.55 9.18 11.06
C ASP A 83 24.82 9.48 9.58
N LEU A 84 25.00 10.75 9.20
CA LEU A 84 25.20 11.15 7.81
C LEU A 84 26.67 11.43 7.45
N ALA A 85 27.61 11.17 8.37
CA ALA A 85 29.05 11.48 8.20
C ALA A 85 29.67 10.90 6.91
N ASN A 86 29.19 9.73 6.49
CA ASN A 86 29.68 9.03 5.30
C ASN A 86 28.79 9.28 4.06
N ILE A 87 27.83 10.20 4.15
CA ILE A 87 26.84 10.49 3.11
C ILE A 87 26.94 11.96 2.67
N ALA A 88 26.99 12.89 3.62
CA ALA A 88 26.96 14.33 3.36
C ALA A 88 28.36 14.96 3.45
N ASP A 89 28.74 15.72 2.42
CA ASP A 89 29.99 16.49 2.42
C ASP A 89 29.90 17.77 3.27
N VAL A 90 28.69 18.34 3.38
CA VAL A 90 28.44 19.64 4.02
C VAL A 90 27.11 19.58 4.78
N TYR A 91 27.08 20.23 5.93
CA TYR A 91 25.92 20.35 6.79
C TYR A 91 25.45 21.80 6.87
N LEU A 92 24.17 22.03 6.60
CA LEU A 92 23.51 23.32 6.79
C LEU A 92 22.40 23.16 7.82
N THR A 93 22.72 23.47 9.08
CA THR A 93 21.87 23.27 10.26
C THR A 93 21.41 24.61 10.86
N HIS A 94 20.58 24.55 11.91
CA HIS A 94 20.13 25.72 12.67
C HIS A 94 19.84 25.38 14.12
N ASN A 95 19.75 26.39 14.97
CA ASN A 95 19.49 26.28 16.42
C ASN A 95 17.99 26.29 16.80
N ARG A 96 17.09 25.96 15.86
CA ARG A 96 15.66 25.76 16.13
C ARG A 96 15.35 24.27 16.17
N ASP A 97 14.99 23.74 17.33
CA ASP A 97 14.74 22.31 17.46
C ASP A 97 13.55 21.84 16.60
N ILE A 98 13.69 20.63 16.04
CA ILE A 98 12.61 19.90 15.38
C ILE A 98 12.14 18.83 16.35
N VAL A 99 10.99 19.06 16.99
CA VAL A 99 10.46 18.19 18.05
C VAL A 99 9.54 17.08 17.53
N GLN A 100 9.14 17.17 16.27
CA GLN A 100 8.26 16.20 15.61
C GLN A 100 8.79 15.90 14.22
N ARG A 101 8.90 14.61 13.92
CA ARG A 101 9.13 14.15 12.55
C ARG A 101 7.90 14.47 11.71
N ALA A 102 8.11 15.12 10.58
CA ALA A 102 7.08 15.39 9.59
C ALA A 102 7.67 15.19 8.20
N ASP A 103 7.60 13.95 7.70
CA ASP A 103 8.03 13.62 6.35
C ASP A 103 7.27 14.48 5.33
N ASP A 104 7.90 14.74 4.18
CA ASP A 104 7.22 15.35 3.07
C ASP A 104 6.06 14.47 2.58
N SER A 105 4.88 15.05 2.46
CA SER A 105 3.73 14.36 1.87
C SER A 105 3.98 14.06 0.40
N LEU A 106 3.53 12.90 -0.06
CA LEU A 106 3.69 12.43 -1.43
C LEU A 106 2.31 12.26 -2.08
N VAL A 107 2.10 12.98 -3.17
CA VAL A 107 0.87 12.93 -3.96
C VAL A 107 1.24 12.59 -5.40
N ARG A 108 0.48 11.74 -6.05
CA ARG A 108 0.58 11.53 -7.49
C ARG A 108 -0.48 12.37 -8.20
N TYR A 109 -0.11 13.02 -9.31
CA TYR A 109 -1.03 13.87 -10.05
C TYR A 109 -1.04 13.54 -11.54
N HIS A 110 -2.11 12.91 -12.03
CA HIS A 110 -2.32 12.61 -13.45
C HIS A 110 -3.71 13.04 -13.92
N ASP A 111 -3.79 13.59 -15.14
CA ASP A 111 -5.04 13.87 -15.85
C ASP A 111 -6.10 14.61 -15.01
N GLY A 112 -5.63 15.59 -14.22
CA GLY A 112 -6.49 16.43 -13.37
C GLY A 112 -6.85 15.84 -12.00
N LYS A 113 -6.37 14.62 -11.69
CA LYS A 113 -6.69 13.91 -10.45
C LYS A 113 -5.44 13.79 -9.57
N ALA A 114 -5.61 14.07 -8.28
CA ALA A 114 -4.62 13.86 -7.25
C ALA A 114 -4.92 12.56 -6.49
N GLU A 115 -3.88 11.79 -6.19
CA GLU A 115 -3.91 10.54 -5.44
C GLU A 115 -2.88 10.62 -4.31
N MET A 116 -3.32 10.50 -3.07
CA MET A 116 -2.43 10.50 -1.91
C MET A 116 -1.65 9.18 -1.82
N LEU A 117 -0.32 9.26 -1.71
CA LEU A 117 0.56 8.09 -1.47
C LEU A 117 1.15 8.11 -0.07
N ARG A 118 1.42 9.30 0.48
CA ARG A 118 1.90 9.51 1.85
C ARG A 118 1.32 10.80 2.42
N ARG A 119 0.52 10.69 3.47
CA ARG A 119 -0.05 11.83 4.19
C ARG A 119 0.81 12.17 5.42
N ALA A 120 1.46 13.33 5.40
CA ALA A 120 2.33 13.79 6.48
C ALA A 120 2.33 15.34 6.53
N ARG A 121 3.47 16.00 6.29
CA ARG A 121 3.61 17.46 6.33
C ARG A 121 2.54 18.16 5.49
N GLY A 122 1.89 19.16 6.07
CA GLY A 122 0.93 20.01 5.37
C GLY A 122 -0.51 19.49 5.35
N TYR A 123 -0.73 18.25 5.80
CA TYR A 123 -2.07 17.66 5.98
C TYR A 123 -2.31 17.26 7.43
N VAL A 124 -1.28 16.80 8.13
CA VAL A 124 -1.37 16.48 9.55
C VAL A 124 -1.23 17.77 10.36
N PRO A 125 -2.08 18.02 11.38
CA PRO A 125 -3.05 17.11 11.99
C PRO A 125 -4.52 17.44 11.65
N ASP A 126 -4.83 17.79 10.40
CA ASP A 126 -6.22 18.09 10.03
C ASP A 126 -7.11 16.86 10.25
N ALA A 127 -8.27 17.09 10.87
CA ALA A 127 -9.29 16.08 11.13
C ALA A 127 -10.20 15.89 9.92
N ILE A 128 -10.78 14.70 9.80
CA ILE A 128 -11.89 14.41 8.89
C ILE A 128 -13.08 13.87 9.67
N ASP A 129 -14.28 14.18 9.23
CA ASP A 129 -15.47 13.56 9.80
C ASP A 129 -15.73 12.21 9.11
N LEU A 130 -16.00 11.19 9.91
CA LEU A 130 -16.59 9.94 9.44
C LEU A 130 -18.02 10.20 8.91
N PRO A 131 -18.55 9.30 8.06
CA PRO A 131 -19.84 9.49 7.40
C PRO A 131 -21.05 9.53 8.36
N GLU A 132 -22.24 9.78 7.80
CA GLU A 132 -23.50 9.76 8.53
C GLU A 132 -23.68 8.46 9.34
N GLY A 133 -24.10 8.58 10.61
CA GLY A 133 -24.29 7.48 11.56
C GLY A 133 -23.10 7.27 12.50
N PHE A 134 -21.96 7.91 12.23
CA PHE A 134 -20.79 7.89 13.11
C PHE A 134 -20.85 8.94 14.24
N GLU A 135 -21.90 9.74 14.36
CA GLU A 135 -22.09 10.66 15.49
C GLU A 135 -22.18 9.94 16.85
N ASN A 136 -21.56 10.50 17.88
CA ASN A 136 -21.44 9.96 19.23
C ASN A 136 -20.58 8.68 19.33
N SER A 137 -19.61 8.47 18.45
CA SER A 137 -18.68 7.35 18.63
C SER A 137 -17.80 7.53 19.87
N PRO A 138 -17.43 6.44 20.55
CA PRO A 138 -16.50 6.49 21.67
C PRO A 138 -15.14 7.01 21.22
N SER A 139 -14.30 7.41 22.18
CA SER A 139 -12.92 7.79 21.89
C SER A 139 -12.11 6.53 21.55
N ILE A 140 -11.66 6.37 20.31
CA ILE A 140 -10.94 5.17 19.83
C ILE A 140 -9.54 5.55 19.34
N LEU A 141 -8.53 4.83 19.81
CA LEU A 141 -7.16 4.86 19.26
C LEU A 141 -6.94 3.64 18.36
N ALA A 142 -6.78 3.85 17.06
CA ALA A 142 -6.36 2.80 16.13
C ALA A 142 -4.86 2.89 15.85
N LEU A 143 -4.17 1.75 15.94
CA LEU A 143 -2.71 1.70 15.89
C LEU A 143 -2.14 1.51 14.48
N GLY A 144 -2.96 1.14 13.49
CA GLY A 144 -2.53 0.89 12.11
C GLY A 144 -1.97 -0.52 11.89
N ALA A 145 -1.13 -0.65 10.86
CA ALA A 145 -0.27 -1.82 10.58
C ALA A 145 1.19 -1.52 10.92
N ASP A 146 2.11 -2.48 10.80
CA ASP A 146 3.53 -2.23 11.08
C ASP A 146 4.26 -1.50 9.96
N LEU A 147 3.87 -1.70 8.70
CA LEU A 147 4.48 -1.02 7.55
C LEU A 147 3.70 0.24 7.18
N LYS A 148 4.45 1.23 6.69
CA LYS A 148 3.96 2.56 6.30
C LYS A 148 3.02 3.20 7.33
N ASN A 149 3.26 2.90 8.61
CA ASN A 149 2.31 3.08 9.69
C ASN A 149 1.80 4.52 9.86
N THR A 150 0.52 4.61 10.22
CA THR A 150 -0.13 5.76 10.85
C THR A 150 -1.02 5.26 11.99
N PHE A 151 -1.17 6.06 13.05
CA PHE A 151 -2.25 5.87 14.03
C PHE A 151 -3.40 6.85 13.75
N CYS A 152 -4.58 6.56 14.29
CA CYS A 152 -5.77 7.40 14.17
C CYS A 152 -6.48 7.56 15.51
N LEU A 153 -6.85 8.80 15.85
CA LEU A 153 -7.71 9.12 16.98
C LEU A 153 -9.11 9.44 16.46
N LEU A 154 -10.14 8.73 16.92
CA LEU A 154 -11.54 9.04 16.65
C LEU A 154 -12.22 9.53 17.92
N ARG A 155 -12.86 10.70 17.89
CA ARG A 155 -13.77 11.17 18.95
C ARG A 155 -15.03 11.75 18.32
N ASP A 156 -16.20 11.34 18.82
CA ASP A 156 -17.46 11.63 18.15
C ASP A 156 -17.37 11.13 16.69
N LYS A 157 -17.64 11.92 15.67
CA LYS A 157 -17.40 11.51 14.28
C LYS A 157 -16.03 11.94 13.73
N SER A 158 -15.24 12.69 14.49
CA SER A 158 -14.02 13.33 13.96
C SER A 158 -12.79 12.46 14.16
N ALA A 159 -12.14 12.08 13.06
CA ALA A 159 -10.96 11.25 12.99
C ALA A 159 -9.71 12.08 12.63
N VAL A 160 -8.66 11.95 13.45
CA VAL A 160 -7.36 12.60 13.23
C VAL A 160 -6.31 11.53 13.01
N MET A 161 -5.76 11.47 11.79
CA MET A 161 -4.64 10.60 11.48
C MET A 161 -3.30 11.28 11.71
N SER A 162 -2.34 10.51 12.20
CA SER A 162 -0.96 10.93 12.40
C SER A 162 -0.23 11.15 11.08
N GLN A 163 1.01 11.64 11.18
CA GLN A 163 2.00 11.52 10.13
C GLN A 163 2.42 10.06 9.90
N HIS A 164 3.04 9.83 8.74
CA HIS A 164 3.68 8.57 8.38
C HIS A 164 4.92 8.29 9.23
N PHE A 165 4.98 7.11 9.84
CA PHE A 165 6.12 6.66 10.64
C PHE A 165 7.06 5.72 9.88
N GLY A 166 6.55 4.95 8.92
CA GLY A 166 7.35 3.96 8.19
C GLY A 166 7.18 2.56 8.77
N ASP A 167 8.28 1.88 9.07
CA ASP A 167 8.32 0.50 9.57
C ASP A 167 8.49 0.49 11.09
N LEU A 168 7.51 -0.03 11.82
CA LEU A 168 7.53 -0.07 13.28
C LEU A 168 8.47 -1.14 13.87
N ASP A 169 9.06 -2.04 13.07
CA ASP A 169 10.07 -2.98 13.56
C ASP A 169 11.40 -2.28 13.90
N ASP A 170 11.62 -1.07 13.39
CA ASP A 170 12.71 -0.20 13.80
C ASP A 170 12.40 0.47 15.15
N MET A 171 13.30 0.27 16.12
CA MET A 171 13.11 0.78 17.48
C MET A 171 13.05 2.31 17.56
N ASP A 172 13.85 3.02 16.78
CA ASP A 172 13.87 4.49 16.78
C ASP A 172 12.53 5.02 16.21
N ILE A 173 11.98 4.36 15.19
CA ILE A 173 10.65 4.66 14.64
C ILE A 173 9.56 4.38 15.68
N PHE A 174 9.63 3.25 16.39
CA PHE A 174 8.64 2.88 17.39
C PHE A 174 8.61 3.86 18.58
N GLU A 175 9.76 4.33 19.06
CA GLU A 175 9.83 5.36 20.12
C GLU A 175 9.23 6.70 19.68
N GLN A 176 9.50 7.11 18.43
CA GLN A 176 8.88 8.33 17.85
C GLN A 176 7.36 8.18 17.74
N TYR A 177 6.89 7.01 17.34
CA TYR A 177 5.48 6.67 17.25
C TYR A 177 4.77 6.79 18.60
N GLN A 178 5.32 6.19 19.66
CA GLN A 178 4.77 6.30 21.02
C GLN A 178 4.74 7.75 21.51
N SER A 179 5.83 8.50 21.27
CA SER A 179 5.93 9.91 21.64
C SER A 179 4.89 10.77 20.91
N ALA A 180 4.60 10.46 19.65
CA ALA A 180 3.61 11.16 18.86
C ALA A 180 2.17 10.84 19.31
N ILE A 181 1.86 9.60 19.70
CA ILE A 181 0.57 9.26 20.31
C ILE A 181 0.35 10.13 21.56
N ALA A 182 1.32 10.13 22.49
CA ALA A 182 1.23 10.93 23.71
C ALA A 182 1.06 12.44 23.43
N LEU A 183 1.75 12.97 22.41
CA LEU A 183 1.59 14.35 21.99
C LEU A 183 0.18 14.63 21.45
N PHE A 184 -0.34 13.78 20.57
CA PHE A 184 -1.68 13.95 20.00
C PHE A 184 -2.76 13.83 21.09
N GLU A 185 -2.61 12.88 22.01
CA GLU A 185 -3.49 12.76 23.17
C GLU A 185 -3.53 14.06 24.00
N SER A 186 -2.35 14.67 24.21
CA SER A 186 -2.24 15.95 24.91
C SER A 186 -2.90 17.10 24.13
N ILE A 187 -2.59 17.26 22.84
CA ILE A 187 -3.12 18.33 21.97
C ILE A 187 -4.65 18.28 21.91
N TYR A 188 -5.21 17.10 21.71
CA TYR A 188 -6.64 16.92 21.53
C TYR A 188 -7.40 16.69 22.83
N ARG A 189 -6.70 16.66 23.98
CA ARG A 189 -7.25 16.24 25.29
C ARG A 189 -8.04 14.95 25.13
N PHE A 190 -7.39 13.98 24.51
CA PHE A 190 -7.99 12.72 24.13
C PHE A 190 -7.58 11.64 25.13
N THR A 191 -8.55 10.82 25.51
CA THR A 191 -8.33 9.64 26.35
C THR A 191 -9.07 8.49 25.69
N PRO A 192 -8.36 7.45 25.21
CA PRO A 192 -9.01 6.34 24.52
C PRO A 192 -9.93 5.58 25.50
N ALA A 193 -11.14 5.31 25.05
CA ALA A 193 -12.08 4.37 25.65
C ALA A 193 -11.95 2.97 25.05
N ALA A 194 -11.33 2.84 23.87
CA ALA A 194 -10.98 1.58 23.24
C ALA A 194 -9.71 1.73 22.38
N ILE A 195 -8.99 0.62 22.20
CA ILE A 195 -7.83 0.53 21.31
C ILE A 195 -8.17 -0.44 20.18
N VAL A 196 -7.63 -0.20 18.99
CA VAL A 196 -7.77 -1.07 17.82
C VAL A 196 -6.40 -1.37 17.23
N SER A 197 -6.16 -2.64 16.90
CA SER A 197 -4.95 -3.06 16.19
C SER A 197 -5.31 -3.96 15.00
N ASP A 198 -4.32 -4.21 14.15
CA ASP A 198 -4.41 -5.30 13.19
C ASP A 198 -4.60 -6.66 13.90
N ARG A 199 -5.17 -7.63 13.20
CA ARG A 199 -5.34 -9.00 13.68
C ARG A 199 -4.02 -9.77 13.73
N HIS A 200 -3.00 -9.33 12.99
CA HIS A 200 -1.69 -9.98 12.96
C HIS A 200 -1.07 -10.06 14.37
N PRO A 201 -0.86 -11.27 14.94
CA PRO A 201 -0.45 -11.41 16.33
C PRO A 201 0.99 -10.96 16.60
N SER A 202 1.86 -11.07 15.59
CA SER A 202 3.28 -10.73 15.75
C SER A 202 3.63 -9.26 15.48
N TYR A 203 2.65 -8.44 15.08
CA TYR A 203 2.91 -7.04 14.77
C TYR A 203 3.33 -6.27 16.03
N VAL A 204 4.31 -5.37 15.89
CA VAL A 204 4.77 -4.44 16.93
C VAL A 204 3.60 -3.60 17.42
N SER A 205 2.81 -3.05 16.49
CA SER A 205 1.58 -2.30 16.77
C SER A 205 0.57 -3.11 17.58
N THR A 206 0.33 -4.38 17.24
CA THR A 206 -0.58 -5.28 17.98
C THR A 206 -0.08 -5.53 19.39
N ARG A 207 1.19 -5.90 19.57
CA ARG A 207 1.76 -6.14 20.91
C ARG A 207 1.73 -4.87 21.77
N TYR A 208 1.95 -3.71 21.17
CA TYR A 208 1.83 -2.43 21.85
C TYR A 208 0.38 -2.15 22.29
N GLY A 209 -0.60 -2.42 21.43
CA GLY A 209 -2.01 -2.28 21.77
C GLY A 209 -2.46 -3.21 22.90
N GLU A 210 -1.95 -4.44 22.93
CA GLU A 210 -2.19 -5.38 24.03
C GLU A 210 -1.65 -4.85 25.37
N ALA A 211 -0.42 -4.32 25.36
CA ALA A 211 0.19 -3.72 26.55
C ALA A 211 -0.58 -2.47 27.04
N LEU A 212 -0.94 -1.58 26.12
CA LEU A 212 -1.71 -0.38 26.42
C LEU A 212 -3.11 -0.72 26.97
N SER A 213 -3.79 -1.68 26.35
CA SER A 213 -5.12 -2.13 26.78
C SER A 213 -5.09 -2.65 28.22
N GLN A 214 -4.09 -3.44 28.58
CA GLN A 214 -3.89 -3.93 29.95
C GLN A 214 -3.58 -2.80 30.93
N GLN A 215 -2.70 -1.87 30.53
CA GLN A 215 -2.29 -0.73 31.37
C GLN A 215 -3.45 0.22 31.66
N LEU A 216 -4.28 0.51 30.65
CA LEU A 216 -5.40 1.45 30.75
C LEU A 216 -6.71 0.79 31.20
N GLN A 217 -6.76 -0.54 31.23
CA GLN A 217 -7.97 -1.34 31.55
C GLN A 217 -9.14 -1.03 30.59
N ILE A 218 -8.84 -0.89 29.29
CA ILE A 218 -9.82 -0.62 28.22
C ILE A 218 -9.79 -1.72 27.16
N PRO A 219 -10.89 -1.97 26.42
CA PRO A 219 -10.94 -3.02 25.41
C PRO A 219 -9.96 -2.80 24.26
N LEU A 220 -9.39 -3.91 23.76
CA LEU A 220 -8.65 -4.00 22.51
C LEU A 220 -9.48 -4.77 21.49
N LEU A 221 -9.80 -4.13 20.36
CA LEU A 221 -10.43 -4.77 19.21
C LEU A 221 -9.36 -5.11 18.17
N LYS A 222 -9.40 -6.34 17.65
CA LYS A 222 -8.53 -6.77 16.54
C LYS A 222 -9.32 -6.76 15.25
N VAL A 223 -8.88 -5.95 14.28
CA VAL A 223 -9.54 -5.78 12.99
C VAL A 223 -8.73 -6.45 11.89
N GLN A 224 -9.42 -7.14 10.99
CA GLN A 224 -8.78 -7.81 9.86
C GLN A 224 -8.24 -6.76 8.86
N HIS A 225 -7.03 -7.01 8.36
CA HIS A 225 -6.25 -6.06 7.56
C HIS A 225 -6.98 -5.56 6.29
N HIS A 226 -7.47 -6.49 5.46
CA HIS A 226 -8.13 -6.17 4.19
C HIS A 226 -9.53 -5.55 4.38
N HIS A 227 -10.22 -5.85 5.48
CA HIS A 227 -11.46 -5.22 5.91
C HIS A 227 -11.18 -3.75 6.23
N ALA A 228 -10.11 -3.46 6.98
CA ALA A 228 -9.69 -2.08 7.24
C ALA A 228 -9.32 -1.34 5.95
N HIS A 229 -8.62 -1.95 4.99
CA HIS A 229 -8.35 -1.34 3.68
C HIS A 229 -9.63 -0.91 2.96
N ILE A 230 -10.64 -1.79 2.90
CA ILE A 230 -11.91 -1.51 2.22
C ILE A 230 -12.71 -0.46 3.01
N ALA A 231 -12.79 -0.59 4.33
CA ALA A 231 -13.52 0.34 5.20
C ALA A 231 -12.93 1.76 5.17
N ALA A 232 -11.61 1.91 5.00
CA ALA A 232 -10.97 3.21 4.86
C ALA A 232 -11.49 3.96 3.61
N VAL A 233 -11.64 3.24 2.48
CA VAL A 233 -12.21 3.81 1.24
C VAL A 233 -13.69 4.13 1.42
N MET A 234 -14.46 3.23 2.05
CA MET A 234 -15.88 3.48 2.34
C MET A 234 -16.05 4.75 3.18
N ALA A 235 -15.21 4.93 4.20
CA ALA A 235 -15.25 6.10 5.07
C ALA A 235 -14.86 7.38 4.31
N GLU A 236 -13.82 7.34 3.49
CA GLU A 236 -13.41 8.49 2.67
C GLU A 236 -14.49 8.90 1.65
N ASP A 237 -15.13 7.94 1.00
CA ASP A 237 -16.15 8.19 -0.02
C ASP A 237 -17.51 8.61 0.58
N GLY A 238 -17.65 8.55 1.91
CA GLY A 238 -18.84 9.05 2.59
C GLY A 238 -19.95 8.02 2.74
N LEU A 239 -19.66 6.71 2.67
CA LEU A 239 -20.68 5.67 2.83
C LEU A 239 -21.22 5.67 4.27
N PRO A 240 -22.53 5.89 4.49
CA PRO A 240 -23.12 5.92 5.83
C PRO A 240 -22.91 4.61 6.61
N LEU A 241 -22.94 4.68 7.94
CA LEU A 241 -22.77 3.53 8.83
C LEU A 241 -23.68 2.34 8.47
N ASN A 242 -24.93 2.62 8.08
CA ASN A 242 -25.95 1.63 7.74
C ASN A 242 -26.10 1.40 6.23
N SER A 243 -25.06 1.67 5.44
CA SER A 243 -25.06 1.37 4.00
C SER A 243 -25.18 -0.14 3.74
N ASN A 244 -25.68 -0.51 2.57
CA ASN A 244 -25.65 -1.89 2.12
C ASN A 244 -24.21 -2.40 2.01
N LYS A 245 -24.04 -3.72 2.07
CA LYS A 245 -22.73 -4.35 1.84
C LYS A 245 -22.23 -4.07 0.42
N VAL A 246 -20.93 -3.88 0.30
CA VAL A 246 -20.21 -3.67 -0.95
C VAL A 246 -19.39 -4.90 -1.31
N ILE A 247 -19.03 -5.04 -2.59
CA ILE A 247 -17.94 -5.95 -2.97
C ILE A 247 -16.63 -5.19 -2.87
N GLY A 248 -15.66 -5.69 -2.10
CA GLY A 248 -14.32 -5.12 -2.01
C GLY A 248 -13.29 -6.00 -2.70
N LEU A 249 -12.44 -5.41 -3.53
CA LEU A 249 -11.21 -6.01 -4.03
C LEU A 249 -10.04 -5.43 -3.24
N ALA A 250 -9.45 -6.25 -2.37
CA ALA A 250 -8.31 -5.88 -1.55
C ALA A 250 -7.02 -6.50 -2.13
N LEU A 251 -6.29 -5.70 -2.92
CA LEU A 251 -5.10 -6.15 -3.65
C LEU A 251 -3.86 -5.51 -3.02
N ASP A 252 -3.02 -6.34 -2.39
CA ASP A 252 -1.89 -5.87 -1.58
C ASP A 252 -0.68 -6.81 -1.64
N GLY A 253 0.37 -6.45 -0.89
CA GLY A 253 1.50 -7.31 -0.56
C GLY A 253 1.05 -8.45 0.34
N LEU A 254 0.95 -8.22 1.65
CA LEU A 254 0.61 -9.25 2.63
C LEU A 254 -0.22 -8.64 3.76
N GLY A 255 -1.33 -9.26 4.12
CA GLY A 255 -2.09 -8.97 5.33
C GLY A 255 -2.57 -10.25 6.01
N TYR A 256 -2.81 -10.21 7.32
CA TYR A 256 -3.25 -11.39 8.05
C TYR A 256 -4.71 -11.73 7.73
N GLY A 257 -4.95 -12.94 7.23
CA GLY A 257 -6.27 -13.47 6.89
C GLY A 257 -7.01 -14.06 8.09
N ASP A 258 -8.31 -14.31 7.91
CA ASP A 258 -9.15 -14.93 8.96
C ASP A 258 -8.92 -16.43 9.12
N ASP A 259 -8.25 -17.07 8.15
CA ASP A 259 -7.92 -18.50 8.13
C ASP A 259 -6.46 -18.78 8.49
N ASP A 260 -5.81 -17.85 9.20
CA ASP A 260 -4.38 -17.87 9.58
C ASP A 260 -3.41 -17.93 8.39
N ARG A 261 -3.90 -17.68 7.17
CA ARG A 261 -3.07 -17.51 5.97
C ARG A 261 -2.78 -16.04 5.73
N LEU A 262 -1.79 -15.79 4.88
CA LEU A 262 -1.48 -14.45 4.41
C LEU A 262 -2.34 -14.17 3.16
N TRP A 263 -3.09 -13.08 3.21
CA TRP A 263 -3.92 -12.61 2.11
C TRP A 263 -3.21 -11.46 1.39
N GLY A 264 -3.68 -11.14 0.19
CA GLY A 264 -3.22 -9.97 -0.58
C GLY A 264 -3.83 -9.87 -1.97
N GLY A 265 -4.90 -10.60 -2.26
CA GLY A 265 -5.55 -10.62 -3.57
C GLY A 265 -6.96 -11.15 -3.48
N GLU A 266 -7.76 -10.58 -2.58
CA GLU A 266 -9.06 -11.13 -2.19
C GLU A 266 -10.24 -10.31 -2.71
N CYS A 267 -11.35 -11.01 -2.95
CA CYS A 267 -12.69 -10.45 -3.13
C CYS A 267 -13.49 -10.71 -1.85
N LEU A 268 -14.02 -9.65 -1.24
CA LEU A 268 -14.74 -9.69 0.02
C LEU A 268 -16.13 -9.06 -0.11
N LEU A 269 -17.12 -9.54 0.66
CA LEU A 269 -18.39 -8.85 0.89
C LEU A 269 -18.31 -8.11 2.22
N VAL A 270 -18.42 -6.78 2.19
CA VAL A 270 -18.03 -5.93 3.33
C VAL A 270 -19.11 -4.91 3.69
N ASP A 271 -19.35 -4.73 4.99
CA ASP A 271 -19.83 -3.48 5.59
C ASP A 271 -18.87 -3.07 6.72
N TYR A 272 -19.16 -2.00 7.48
CA TYR A 272 -18.30 -1.59 8.58
C TYR A 272 -18.23 -2.60 9.75
N LYS A 273 -19.14 -3.58 9.82
CA LYS A 273 -19.24 -4.52 10.95
C LYS A 273 -18.73 -5.92 10.61
N SER A 274 -18.71 -6.27 9.33
CA SER A 274 -18.46 -7.62 8.86
C SER A 274 -17.72 -7.63 7.53
N SER A 275 -16.86 -8.63 7.39
CA SER A 275 -16.15 -8.94 6.15
C SER A 275 -16.28 -10.44 5.90
N GLN A 276 -16.69 -10.82 4.70
CA GLN A 276 -16.82 -12.21 4.29
C GLN A 276 -15.97 -12.46 3.05
N TYR A 277 -15.10 -13.47 3.12
CA TYR A 277 -14.29 -13.93 1.98
C TYR A 277 -15.16 -14.56 0.88
N LEU A 278 -14.97 -14.11 -0.37
CA LEU A 278 -15.70 -14.57 -1.56
C LEU A 278 -14.81 -15.21 -2.63
N GLY A 279 -13.49 -15.19 -2.48
CA GLY A 279 -12.57 -15.67 -3.51
C GLY A 279 -11.37 -14.77 -3.71
N GLY A 280 -10.57 -15.04 -4.72
CA GLY A 280 -9.36 -14.28 -5.00
C GLY A 280 -8.30 -15.05 -5.75
N LEU A 281 -7.04 -14.71 -5.50
CA LEU A 281 -5.90 -15.48 -5.98
C LEU A 281 -5.82 -16.84 -5.23
N PRO A 282 -5.40 -17.92 -5.91
CA PRO A 282 -5.06 -19.14 -5.20
C PRO A 282 -3.83 -18.90 -4.33
N PRO A 283 -3.75 -19.50 -3.14
CA PRO A 283 -2.57 -19.38 -2.29
C PRO A 283 -1.36 -20.05 -2.94
N VAL A 284 -0.22 -19.37 -2.88
CA VAL A 284 1.10 -19.82 -3.38
C VAL A 284 2.12 -19.70 -2.25
N ALA A 285 3.05 -20.64 -2.17
CA ALA A 285 4.08 -20.63 -1.13
C ALA A 285 5.00 -19.40 -1.26
N LEU A 286 5.44 -18.86 -0.12
CA LEU A 286 6.46 -17.81 0.01
C LEU A 286 7.79 -18.43 0.47
N PRO A 287 8.66 -18.92 -0.45
CA PRO A 287 9.78 -19.77 -0.05
C PRO A 287 10.85 -18.96 0.69
N GLY A 288 11.03 -19.22 1.98
CA GLY A 288 11.91 -18.43 2.85
C GLY A 288 11.23 -17.24 3.53
N GLY A 289 9.89 -17.23 3.60
CA GLY A 289 9.12 -16.20 4.29
C GLY A 289 9.38 -14.81 3.72
N GLU A 290 9.86 -13.89 4.56
CA GLU A 290 10.18 -12.51 4.19
C GLU A 290 11.15 -12.37 3.01
N LEU A 291 12.04 -13.35 2.81
CA LEU A 291 12.94 -13.32 1.66
C LEU A 291 12.18 -13.33 0.33
N ALA A 292 10.98 -13.91 0.28
CA ALA A 292 10.13 -13.89 -0.90
C ALA A 292 9.68 -12.46 -1.27
N SER A 293 9.53 -11.56 -0.29
CA SER A 293 9.22 -10.14 -0.53
C SER A 293 10.41 -9.33 -1.03
N ARG A 294 11.64 -9.84 -0.88
CA ARG A 294 12.89 -9.17 -1.28
C ARG A 294 13.57 -9.81 -2.48
N GLN A 295 13.27 -11.06 -2.81
CA GLN A 295 13.94 -11.84 -3.86
C GLN A 295 12.90 -12.40 -4.83
N PRO A 296 12.49 -11.63 -5.87
CA PRO A 296 11.38 -11.97 -6.77
C PRO A 296 11.46 -13.35 -7.42
N TRP A 297 12.67 -13.86 -7.70
CA TRP A 297 12.87 -15.20 -8.26
C TRP A 297 12.26 -16.33 -7.41
N ARG A 298 12.12 -16.13 -6.09
CA ARG A 298 11.49 -17.11 -5.17
C ARG A 298 10.01 -17.27 -5.45
N ASN A 299 9.31 -16.15 -5.67
CA ASN A 299 7.89 -16.18 -6.04
C ASN A 299 7.73 -16.83 -7.41
N PHE A 300 8.59 -16.47 -8.37
CA PHE A 300 8.56 -17.08 -9.69
C PHE A 300 8.79 -18.60 -9.65
N LEU A 301 9.75 -19.06 -8.86
CA LEU A 301 9.97 -20.49 -8.63
C LEU A 301 8.72 -21.17 -8.03
N ALA A 302 8.10 -20.58 -7.02
CA ALA A 302 6.89 -21.14 -6.40
C ALA A 302 5.74 -21.27 -7.41
N HIS A 303 5.51 -20.24 -8.22
CA HIS A 303 4.53 -20.30 -9.31
C HIS A 303 4.89 -21.34 -10.37
N CYS A 304 6.16 -21.46 -10.76
CA CYS A 304 6.62 -22.49 -11.69
C CYS A 304 6.35 -23.90 -11.17
N LEU A 305 6.68 -24.16 -9.90
CA LEU A 305 6.46 -25.46 -9.26
C LEU A 305 4.97 -25.83 -9.18
N GLN A 306 4.10 -24.85 -8.92
CA GLN A 306 2.68 -25.08 -8.70
C GLN A 306 1.86 -25.13 -10.01
N PHE A 307 2.21 -24.32 -11.02
CA PHE A 307 1.34 -24.06 -12.17
C PHE A 307 1.97 -24.33 -13.53
N VAL A 308 3.29 -24.55 -13.63
CA VAL A 308 3.99 -24.66 -14.92
C VAL A 308 4.57 -26.06 -15.12
N PRO A 309 3.90 -26.93 -15.91
CA PRO A 309 4.45 -28.23 -16.25
C PRO A 309 5.80 -28.11 -16.96
N GLN A 310 6.77 -28.92 -16.55
CA GLN A 310 8.13 -28.94 -17.12
C GLN A 310 8.78 -27.54 -17.14
N TRP A 311 8.55 -26.73 -16.11
CA TRP A 311 9.04 -25.35 -16.02
C TRP A 311 10.54 -25.21 -16.31
N GLN A 312 11.35 -26.22 -16.00
CA GLN A 312 12.79 -26.25 -16.27
C GLN A 312 13.15 -26.10 -17.76
N LYS A 313 12.22 -26.42 -18.67
CA LYS A 313 12.39 -26.30 -20.12
C LYS A 313 11.99 -24.92 -20.65
N GLN A 314 11.40 -24.06 -19.82
CA GLN A 314 10.98 -22.72 -20.21
C GLN A 314 12.18 -21.78 -20.20
N GLU A 315 12.38 -21.04 -21.30
CA GLU A 315 13.52 -20.11 -21.44
C GLU A 315 13.52 -19.04 -20.33
N SER A 316 12.35 -18.49 -20.00
CA SER A 316 12.20 -17.51 -18.92
C SER A 316 12.60 -18.04 -17.54
N ALA A 317 12.63 -19.36 -17.35
CA ALA A 317 12.98 -20.01 -16.10
C ALA A 317 14.42 -20.57 -16.08
N ALA A 318 15.15 -20.48 -17.19
CA ALA A 318 16.51 -21.04 -17.29
C ALA A 318 17.46 -20.45 -16.24
N TYR A 319 17.31 -19.16 -15.91
CA TYR A 319 18.13 -18.49 -14.90
C TYR A 319 17.88 -19.02 -13.48
N LEU A 320 16.73 -19.64 -13.19
CA LEU A 320 16.47 -20.24 -11.87
C LEU A 320 17.46 -21.38 -11.56
N MET A 321 18.08 -21.97 -12.59
CA MET A 321 19.09 -23.03 -12.41
C MET A 321 20.37 -22.54 -11.72
N SER A 322 20.65 -21.24 -11.73
CA SER A 322 21.79 -20.68 -10.98
C SER A 322 21.47 -20.44 -9.49
N PHE A 323 20.21 -20.61 -9.07
CA PHE A 323 19.76 -20.46 -7.69
C PHE A 323 19.62 -21.81 -7.00
N PRO A 324 19.57 -21.87 -5.65
CA PRO A 324 19.41 -23.11 -4.89
C PRO A 324 17.96 -23.64 -4.92
N TRP A 325 17.37 -23.78 -6.11
CA TRP A 325 15.95 -24.09 -6.31
C TRP A 325 15.56 -25.49 -5.80
N GLN A 326 16.44 -26.48 -5.89
CA GLN A 326 16.15 -27.86 -5.44
C GLN A 326 15.93 -27.93 -3.92
N GLY A 327 16.71 -27.18 -3.15
CA GLY A 327 16.56 -27.10 -1.71
C GLY A 327 15.25 -26.40 -1.32
N LEU A 328 14.93 -25.30 -2.01
CA LEU A 328 13.67 -24.58 -1.80
C LEU A 328 12.45 -25.38 -2.21
N GLN A 329 12.51 -26.13 -3.31
CA GLN A 329 11.41 -27.03 -3.70
C GLN A 329 11.09 -28.01 -2.56
N LYS A 330 12.11 -28.67 -1.99
CA LYS A 330 11.91 -29.58 -0.85
C LYS A 330 11.38 -28.86 0.39
N ALA A 331 11.78 -27.62 0.62
CA ALA A 331 11.29 -26.82 1.73
C ALA A 331 9.79 -26.48 1.56
N ILE A 332 9.38 -26.09 0.35
CA ILE A 332 7.98 -25.84 -0.02
C ILE A 332 7.14 -27.11 0.15
N GLU A 333 7.59 -28.24 -0.39
CA GLU A 333 6.90 -29.54 -0.29
C GLU A 333 6.69 -29.97 1.18
N LYS A 334 7.58 -29.57 2.09
CA LYS A 334 7.51 -29.87 3.52
C LYS A 334 6.90 -28.74 4.36
N GLY A 335 6.49 -27.63 3.77
CA GLY A 335 5.97 -26.46 4.48
C GLY A 335 6.99 -25.77 5.42
N ILE A 336 8.29 -25.95 5.19
CA ILE A 336 9.34 -25.39 6.05
C ILE A 336 9.63 -23.95 5.61
N ASN A 337 9.35 -22.98 6.49
CA ASN A 337 9.52 -21.55 6.22
C ASN A 337 8.98 -21.13 4.84
N SER A 338 7.84 -21.69 4.47
CA SER A 338 7.20 -21.49 3.17
C SER A 338 5.69 -21.27 3.36
N PRO A 339 5.29 -20.22 4.12
CA PRO A 339 3.88 -19.96 4.38
C PRO A 339 3.14 -19.71 3.07
N MET A 340 1.85 -20.07 3.04
CA MET A 340 1.01 -19.91 1.87
C MET A 340 0.39 -18.50 1.86
N ALA A 341 0.43 -17.83 0.70
CA ALA A 341 -0.16 -16.52 0.54
C ALA A 341 -0.88 -16.34 -0.80
N SER A 342 -2.05 -15.71 -0.78
CA SER A 342 -2.82 -15.28 -1.98
C SER A 342 -2.44 -13.86 -2.41
N SER A 343 -1.14 -13.56 -2.42
CA SER A 343 -0.62 -12.19 -2.59
C SER A 343 -0.59 -11.72 -4.04
N THR A 344 -1.24 -10.58 -4.31
CA THR A 344 -1.13 -9.90 -5.60
C THR A 344 0.26 -9.31 -5.79
N GLY A 345 0.84 -8.69 -4.75
CA GLY A 345 2.20 -8.15 -4.81
C GLY A 345 3.25 -9.20 -5.16
N ARG A 346 3.16 -10.41 -4.59
CA ARG A 346 4.10 -11.51 -4.90
C ARG A 346 3.89 -12.10 -6.30
N LEU A 347 2.66 -12.07 -6.83
CA LEU A 347 2.39 -12.41 -8.24
C LEU A 347 3.04 -11.38 -9.18
N PHE A 348 2.97 -10.08 -8.87
CA PHE A 348 3.70 -9.03 -9.59
C PHE A 348 5.21 -9.30 -9.58
N ASP A 349 5.77 -9.63 -8.41
CA ASP A 349 7.20 -9.97 -8.28
C ASP A 349 7.56 -11.19 -9.15
N ALA A 350 6.72 -12.22 -9.17
CA ALA A 350 6.93 -13.42 -10.00
C ALA A 350 6.97 -13.09 -11.49
N VAL A 351 6.04 -12.27 -11.99
CA VAL A 351 6.01 -11.85 -13.41
C VAL A 351 7.19 -10.94 -13.75
N ALA A 352 7.55 -10.02 -12.86
CA ALA A 352 8.73 -9.16 -13.03
C ALA A 352 10.03 -9.97 -13.11
N ALA A 353 10.16 -11.01 -12.29
CA ALA A 353 11.30 -11.92 -12.32
C ALA A 353 11.31 -12.76 -13.61
N ALA A 354 10.15 -13.24 -14.08
CA ALA A 354 10.03 -13.98 -15.34
C ALA A 354 10.40 -13.14 -16.58
N LEU A 355 10.18 -11.82 -16.53
CA LEU A 355 10.60 -10.88 -17.57
C LEU A 355 12.05 -10.39 -17.42
N GLY A 356 12.77 -10.80 -16.37
CA GLY A 356 14.11 -10.33 -16.09
C GLY A 356 14.18 -8.82 -15.86
N ILE A 357 13.19 -8.26 -15.14
CA ILE A 357 13.13 -6.83 -14.75
C ILE A 357 13.85 -6.66 -13.41
N CYS A 358 13.42 -7.41 -12.40
CA CYS A 358 14.07 -7.51 -11.10
C CYS A 358 14.04 -8.98 -10.68
N THR A 359 15.20 -9.63 -10.63
CA THR A 359 15.30 -11.09 -10.44
C THR A 359 15.84 -11.45 -9.07
N ALA A 360 17.11 -11.12 -8.79
CA ALA A 360 17.84 -11.61 -7.63
C ALA A 360 17.38 -10.98 -6.32
N GLN A 361 17.27 -9.65 -6.28
CA GLN A 361 16.98 -8.90 -5.07
C GLN A 361 16.43 -7.50 -5.38
N THR A 362 15.42 -7.07 -4.64
CA THR A 362 14.94 -5.69 -4.60
C THR A 362 15.74 -4.87 -3.59
N SER A 363 15.85 -3.57 -3.88
CA SER A 363 16.50 -2.55 -3.05
C SER A 363 15.50 -1.78 -2.19
N TRP A 364 14.22 -1.75 -2.57
CA TRP A 364 13.13 -1.15 -1.81
C TRP A 364 11.82 -1.90 -2.04
N GLU A 365 10.85 -1.66 -1.15
CA GLU A 365 9.57 -2.37 -1.14
C GLU A 365 8.68 -1.99 -2.34
N GLY A 366 8.32 -2.97 -3.17
CA GLY A 366 7.50 -2.75 -4.36
C GLY A 366 8.28 -2.45 -5.64
N GLU A 367 9.62 -2.48 -5.60
CA GLU A 367 10.48 -2.15 -6.76
C GLU A 367 10.10 -2.91 -8.03
N ALA A 368 9.98 -4.24 -7.93
CA ALA A 368 9.70 -5.09 -9.08
C ALA A 368 8.30 -4.78 -9.67
N ALA A 369 7.30 -4.55 -8.81
CA ALA A 369 5.95 -4.20 -9.23
C ALA A 369 5.89 -2.83 -9.94
N CYS A 370 6.55 -1.80 -9.39
CA CYS A 370 6.60 -0.47 -10.00
C CYS A 370 7.35 -0.46 -11.34
N GLN A 371 8.47 -1.19 -11.45
CA GLN A 371 9.18 -1.31 -12.73
C GLN A 371 8.37 -2.10 -13.77
N LEU A 372 7.64 -3.13 -13.34
CA LEU A 372 6.75 -3.90 -14.21
C LEU A 372 5.63 -3.03 -14.78
N GLU A 373 5.01 -2.17 -13.95
CA GLU A 373 4.02 -1.18 -14.38
C GLU A 373 4.62 -0.20 -15.41
N ALA A 374 5.78 0.40 -15.10
CA ALA A 374 6.44 1.37 -15.99
C ALA A 374 6.82 0.76 -17.35
N ILE A 375 7.11 -0.54 -17.40
CA ILE A 375 7.35 -1.28 -18.64
C ILE A 375 6.03 -1.58 -19.37
N ALA A 376 4.99 -1.99 -18.65
CA ALA A 376 3.67 -2.29 -19.22
C ALA A 376 3.04 -1.07 -19.92
N MET A 377 3.17 0.12 -19.33
CA MET A 377 2.68 1.39 -19.92
C MET A 377 3.35 1.76 -21.25
N LYS A 378 4.46 1.12 -21.62
CA LYS A 378 5.15 1.34 -22.91
C LYS A 378 4.61 0.44 -24.02
N SER A 379 3.65 -0.44 -23.73
CA SER A 379 3.07 -1.33 -24.75
C SER A 379 2.28 -0.52 -25.79
N PRO A 380 2.56 -0.68 -27.10
CA PRO A 380 1.75 -0.07 -28.15
C PRO A 380 0.49 -0.90 -28.50
N VAL A 381 0.37 -2.10 -27.94
CA VAL A 381 -0.69 -3.07 -28.28
C VAL A 381 -1.53 -3.35 -27.04
N THR A 382 -2.84 -3.38 -27.24
CA THR A 382 -3.85 -3.69 -26.21
C THR A 382 -4.39 -5.11 -26.30
N THR A 383 -4.27 -5.79 -27.45
CA THR A 383 -4.80 -7.14 -27.69
C THR A 383 -3.72 -8.22 -27.52
N HIS A 384 -4.03 -9.26 -26.74
CA HIS A 384 -3.16 -10.41 -26.49
C HIS A 384 -3.99 -11.67 -26.16
N PRO A 385 -3.40 -12.88 -26.21
CA PRO A 385 -4.13 -14.12 -25.95
C PRO A 385 -4.21 -14.53 -24.48
N VAL A 386 -3.50 -13.84 -23.58
CA VAL A 386 -3.39 -14.21 -22.15
C VAL A 386 -4.66 -13.87 -21.38
N THR A 387 -5.14 -14.80 -20.55
CA THR A 387 -6.30 -14.66 -19.64
C THR A 387 -6.02 -15.23 -18.25
N MET A 388 -6.83 -14.83 -17.26
CA MET A 388 -6.92 -15.44 -15.93
C MET A 388 -8.40 -15.79 -15.67
N PRO A 389 -8.89 -16.94 -16.18
CA PRO A 389 -10.29 -17.32 -16.02
C PRO A 389 -10.60 -17.67 -14.55
N LEU A 390 -11.89 -17.79 -14.22
CA LEU A 390 -12.32 -18.24 -12.90
C LEU A 390 -12.57 -19.75 -12.86
N VAL A 391 -11.97 -20.42 -11.87
CA VAL A 391 -12.32 -21.78 -11.47
C VAL A 391 -12.99 -21.70 -10.10
N GLY A 392 -14.31 -21.81 -10.08
CA GLY A 392 -15.11 -21.58 -8.87
C GLY A 392 -15.12 -20.09 -8.47
N GLN A 393 -14.35 -19.78 -7.43
CA GLN A 393 -14.17 -18.44 -6.84
C GLN A 393 -12.70 -17.98 -6.90
N GLN A 394 -11.82 -18.73 -7.58
CA GLN A 394 -10.40 -18.40 -7.68
C GLN A 394 -9.98 -18.13 -9.12
N LEU A 395 -8.99 -17.25 -9.30
CA LEU A 395 -8.34 -17.04 -10.58
C LEU A 395 -7.47 -18.25 -10.94
N ASP A 396 -7.57 -18.71 -12.18
CA ASP A 396 -6.81 -19.85 -12.70
C ASP A 396 -5.43 -19.41 -13.17
N LEU A 397 -4.45 -19.55 -12.27
CA LEU A 397 -3.06 -19.26 -12.58
C LEU A 397 -2.40 -20.33 -13.46
N HIS A 398 -2.96 -21.55 -13.57
CA HIS A 398 -2.42 -22.57 -14.48
C HIS A 398 -2.66 -22.15 -15.94
N THR A 399 -3.89 -21.76 -16.28
CA THR A 399 -4.18 -21.22 -17.63
C THR A 399 -3.38 -19.96 -17.92
N PHE A 400 -3.30 -19.03 -16.96
CA PHE A 400 -2.51 -17.81 -17.12
C PHE A 400 -1.05 -18.11 -17.45
N TRP A 401 -0.36 -18.90 -16.62
CA TRP A 401 1.06 -19.15 -16.84
C TRP A 401 1.32 -19.93 -18.13
N GLN A 402 0.44 -20.87 -18.50
CA GLN A 402 0.54 -21.59 -19.77
C GLN A 402 0.46 -20.63 -20.97
N GLN A 403 -0.55 -19.75 -21.01
CA GLN A 403 -0.72 -18.79 -22.10
C GLN A 403 0.34 -17.70 -22.09
N TRP A 404 0.68 -17.16 -20.92
CA TRP A 404 1.64 -16.06 -20.79
C TRP A 404 3.07 -16.50 -21.11
N MET A 405 3.46 -17.73 -20.76
CA MET A 405 4.78 -18.27 -21.11
C MET A 405 4.93 -18.54 -22.61
N THR A 406 3.86 -18.97 -23.27
CA THR A 406 3.84 -19.25 -24.71
C THR A 406 3.64 -18.00 -25.57
N TYR A 407 3.21 -16.89 -24.97
CA TYR A 407 3.06 -15.61 -25.66
C TYR A 407 4.41 -14.95 -25.95
N CYS A 408 4.95 -15.25 -27.13
CA CYS A 408 6.19 -14.67 -27.66
C CYS A 408 5.97 -13.22 -28.12
N ALA A 409 6.22 -12.27 -27.21
CA ALA A 409 6.13 -10.83 -27.48
C ALA A 409 7.21 -10.05 -26.71
N PRO A 410 7.52 -8.80 -27.13
CA PRO A 410 8.42 -7.92 -26.37
C PRO A 410 7.98 -7.70 -24.92
N LYS A 411 8.94 -7.43 -24.01
CA LYS A 411 8.68 -7.26 -22.56
C LYS A 411 7.52 -6.29 -22.26
N PRO A 412 7.41 -5.10 -22.89
CA PRO A 412 6.27 -4.20 -22.65
C PRO A 412 4.91 -4.85 -22.91
N GLN A 413 4.77 -5.60 -24.00
CA GLN A 413 3.52 -6.26 -24.38
C GLN A 413 3.16 -7.40 -23.43
N ARG A 414 4.16 -8.20 -23.00
CA ARG A 414 3.95 -9.27 -22.01
C ARG A 414 3.59 -8.73 -20.64
N ALA A 415 4.25 -7.64 -20.20
CA ALA A 415 3.92 -6.96 -18.95
C ALA A 415 2.50 -6.39 -18.99
N HIS A 416 2.12 -5.73 -20.08
CA HIS A 416 0.76 -5.23 -20.29
C HIS A 416 -0.27 -6.36 -20.31
N ALA A 417 0.02 -7.48 -21.00
CA ALA A 417 -0.87 -8.64 -21.06
C ALA A 417 -1.16 -9.24 -19.67
N PHE A 418 -0.17 -9.24 -18.77
CA PHE A 418 -0.38 -9.63 -17.38
C PHE A 418 -1.36 -8.69 -16.66
N HIS A 419 -1.18 -7.37 -16.76
CA HIS A 419 -2.06 -6.41 -16.09
C HIS A 419 -3.51 -6.53 -16.59
N VAL A 420 -3.72 -6.67 -17.90
CA VAL A 420 -5.05 -6.84 -18.50
C VAL A 420 -5.69 -8.15 -18.07
N ALA A 421 -4.97 -9.28 -18.12
CA ALA A 421 -5.50 -10.57 -17.71
C ALA A 421 -5.90 -10.58 -16.23
N LEU A 422 -5.07 -9.97 -15.37
CA LEU A 422 -5.34 -9.83 -13.94
C LEU A 422 -6.59 -8.97 -13.67
N ALA A 423 -6.67 -7.80 -14.32
CA ALA A 423 -7.81 -6.90 -14.20
C ALA A 423 -9.11 -7.58 -14.65
N GLN A 424 -9.09 -8.30 -15.77
CA GLN A 424 -10.25 -9.02 -16.29
C GLN A 424 -10.69 -10.15 -15.35
N GLY A 425 -9.74 -10.94 -14.82
CA GLY A 425 -10.05 -12.03 -13.89
C GLY A 425 -10.70 -11.52 -12.60
N PHE A 426 -10.15 -10.46 -12.01
CA PHE A 426 -10.74 -9.84 -10.81
C PHE A 426 -12.06 -9.11 -11.10
N ALA A 427 -12.19 -8.45 -12.25
CA ALA A 427 -13.45 -7.82 -12.65
C ALA A 427 -14.56 -8.87 -12.81
N GLU A 428 -14.26 -10.02 -13.41
CA GLU A 428 -15.24 -11.10 -13.54
C GLU A 428 -15.65 -11.65 -12.16
N LEU A 429 -14.69 -11.81 -11.24
CA LEU A 429 -14.98 -12.25 -9.87
C LEU A 429 -15.88 -11.24 -9.15
N ALA A 430 -15.52 -9.96 -9.19
CA ALA A 430 -16.28 -8.89 -8.56
C ALA A 430 -17.68 -8.78 -9.16
N ARG A 431 -17.84 -8.85 -10.49
CA ARG A 431 -19.13 -8.83 -11.18
C ARG A 431 -20.02 -9.99 -10.74
N LYS A 432 -19.48 -11.22 -10.74
CA LYS A 432 -20.21 -12.41 -10.31
C LYS A 432 -20.68 -12.27 -8.86
N SER A 433 -19.81 -11.83 -7.97
CA SER A 433 -20.13 -11.58 -6.56
C SER A 433 -21.17 -10.46 -6.40
N ALA A 434 -21.01 -9.33 -7.08
CA ALA A 434 -21.93 -8.20 -6.98
C ALA A 434 -23.34 -8.59 -7.45
N ASN A 435 -23.44 -9.35 -8.54
CA ASN A 435 -24.72 -9.89 -9.02
C ASN A 435 -25.35 -10.89 -8.04
N GLN A 436 -24.54 -11.75 -7.41
CA GLN A 436 -25.00 -12.72 -6.41
C GLN A 436 -25.59 -12.03 -5.17
N TYR A 437 -24.97 -10.94 -4.70
CA TYR A 437 -25.38 -10.22 -3.49
C TYR A 437 -26.23 -8.98 -3.75
N GLY A 438 -26.53 -8.67 -5.02
CA GLY A 438 -27.42 -7.57 -5.41
C GLY A 438 -26.86 -6.17 -5.12
N THR A 439 -25.53 -6.00 -5.06
CA THR A 439 -24.90 -4.69 -4.83
C THR A 439 -24.41 -4.06 -6.13
N LYS A 440 -24.41 -2.72 -6.18
CA LYS A 440 -23.90 -1.93 -7.30
C LYS A 440 -22.55 -1.27 -7.01
N GLN A 441 -22.09 -1.36 -5.77
CA GLN A 441 -20.87 -0.70 -5.31
C GLN A 441 -19.72 -1.71 -5.26
N ILE A 442 -18.60 -1.32 -5.87
CA ILE A 442 -17.34 -2.08 -5.81
C ILE A 442 -16.27 -1.16 -5.24
N VAL A 443 -15.60 -1.58 -4.17
CA VAL A 443 -14.49 -0.86 -3.56
C VAL A 443 -13.16 -1.49 -3.98
N LEU A 444 -12.21 -0.68 -4.44
CA LEU A 444 -10.83 -1.08 -4.71
C LEU A 444 -9.92 -0.51 -3.62
N SER A 445 -9.15 -1.36 -2.95
CA SER A 445 -8.18 -0.92 -1.93
C SER A 445 -6.98 -1.88 -1.81
N GLY A 446 -6.01 -1.54 -0.96
CA GLY A 446 -4.74 -2.24 -0.81
C GLY A 446 -3.62 -1.61 -1.66
N GLY A 447 -2.37 -1.81 -1.23
CA GLY A 447 -1.21 -1.11 -1.80
C GLY A 447 -1.00 -1.33 -3.30
N VAL A 448 -1.45 -2.46 -3.87
CA VAL A 448 -1.31 -2.73 -5.31
C VAL A 448 -2.27 -1.88 -6.15
N ILE A 449 -3.36 -1.36 -5.58
CA ILE A 449 -4.28 -0.44 -6.30
C ILE A 449 -3.63 0.91 -6.61
N HIS A 450 -2.48 1.24 -6.01
CA HIS A 450 -1.63 2.34 -6.48
C HIS A 450 -1.03 2.12 -7.87
N ASN A 451 -1.05 0.90 -8.41
CA ASN A 451 -0.74 0.64 -9.82
C ASN A 451 -1.85 1.24 -10.69
N GLN A 452 -1.53 2.31 -11.41
CA GLN A 452 -2.48 3.07 -12.19
C GLN A 452 -3.01 2.28 -13.36
N LEU A 453 -2.15 1.53 -14.05
CA LEU A 453 -2.58 0.70 -15.18
C LEU A 453 -3.61 -0.33 -14.73
N LEU A 454 -3.34 -1.05 -13.64
CA LEU A 454 -4.26 -2.04 -13.08
C LEU A 454 -5.57 -1.39 -12.64
N ARG A 455 -5.50 -0.26 -11.92
CA ARG A 455 -6.69 0.46 -11.45
C ARG A 455 -7.56 0.96 -12.60
N GLU A 456 -6.97 1.57 -13.62
CA GLU A 456 -7.68 2.02 -14.83
C GLU A 456 -8.34 0.84 -15.56
N LEU A 457 -7.62 -0.28 -15.69
CA LEU A 457 -8.17 -1.50 -16.30
C LEU A 457 -9.34 -2.06 -15.48
N LEU A 458 -9.24 -2.11 -14.15
CA LEU A 458 -10.32 -2.57 -13.27
C LEU A 458 -11.55 -1.67 -13.38
N VAL A 459 -11.38 -0.35 -13.27
CA VAL A 459 -12.47 0.63 -13.41
C VAL A 459 -13.16 0.49 -14.77
N ASN A 460 -12.38 0.37 -15.85
CA ASN A 460 -12.93 0.19 -17.20
C ASN A 460 -13.69 -1.14 -17.36
N ASN A 461 -13.17 -2.23 -16.80
CA ASN A 461 -13.81 -3.54 -16.87
C ASN A 461 -15.03 -3.67 -15.92
N LEU A 462 -15.26 -2.70 -15.04
CA LEU A 462 -16.37 -2.65 -14.08
C LEU A 462 -17.23 -1.39 -14.24
N SER A 463 -17.22 -0.80 -15.44
CA SER A 463 -17.91 0.47 -15.74
C SER A 463 -19.44 0.45 -15.52
N GLU A 464 -20.03 -0.74 -15.38
CA GLU A 464 -21.44 -0.96 -15.06
C GLU A 464 -21.75 -0.89 -13.54
N PHE A 465 -20.73 -0.70 -12.71
CA PHE A 465 -20.80 -0.56 -11.25
C PHE A 465 -20.28 0.81 -10.80
N ASP A 466 -20.67 1.21 -9.59
CA ASP A 466 -20.10 2.36 -8.90
C ASP A 466 -18.78 1.94 -8.24
N VAL A 467 -17.67 2.17 -8.95
CA VAL A 467 -16.33 1.76 -8.51
C VAL A 467 -15.68 2.86 -7.67
N LEU A 468 -15.42 2.56 -6.40
CA LEU A 468 -14.87 3.46 -5.39
C LEU A 468 -13.41 3.11 -5.08
N TYR A 469 -12.58 4.13 -4.88
CA TYR A 469 -11.19 4.02 -4.43
C TYR A 469 -10.75 5.33 -3.77
N ALA A 470 -9.84 5.25 -2.81
CA ALA A 470 -9.37 6.42 -2.06
C ALA A 470 -8.53 7.39 -2.93
N LYS A 471 -8.61 8.67 -2.58
CA LYS A 471 -7.93 9.80 -3.24
C LYS A 471 -7.22 10.68 -2.21
N GLN A 472 -7.88 10.95 -1.08
CA GLN A 472 -7.39 11.81 0.00
C GLN A 472 -6.46 11.07 0.95
N PHE A 473 -6.66 9.76 1.12
CA PHE A 473 -5.82 8.88 1.92
C PHE A 473 -5.09 7.84 1.08
N PRO A 474 -3.93 7.34 1.54
CA PRO A 474 -3.27 6.22 0.88
C PRO A 474 -4.18 4.99 0.84
N MET A 475 -4.18 4.27 -0.30
CA MET A 475 -4.92 3.01 -0.47
C MET A 475 -4.21 1.82 0.18
N GLY A 476 -2.91 1.95 0.46
CA GLY A 476 -2.15 0.98 1.25
C GLY A 476 -2.16 1.31 2.75
N ASP A 477 -1.22 0.72 3.48
CA ASP A 477 -1.21 0.69 4.97
C ASP A 477 -1.24 2.05 5.66
N GLY A 478 -0.79 3.11 4.98
CA GLY A 478 -0.88 4.48 5.51
C GLY A 478 -2.30 5.05 5.60
N GLY A 479 -3.31 4.33 5.11
CA GLY A 479 -4.74 4.62 5.33
C GLY A 479 -5.43 3.64 6.28
N LEU A 480 -4.76 2.57 6.72
CA LEU A 480 -5.38 1.44 7.41
C LEU A 480 -6.04 1.84 8.74
N SER A 481 -5.40 2.74 9.49
CA SER A 481 -5.91 3.21 10.78
C SER A 481 -7.26 3.93 10.67
N LEU A 482 -7.58 4.54 9.51
CA LEU A 482 -8.89 5.14 9.26
C LEU A 482 -9.98 4.06 9.17
N GLY A 483 -9.70 2.97 8.44
CA GLY A 483 -10.60 1.84 8.35
C GLY A 483 -10.81 1.15 9.70
N GLN A 484 -9.73 1.01 10.49
CA GLN A 484 -9.78 0.45 11.84
C GLN A 484 -10.71 1.24 12.77
N VAL A 485 -10.62 2.58 12.83
CA VAL A 485 -11.53 3.37 13.68
C VAL A 485 -12.98 3.29 13.22
N ALA A 486 -13.24 3.27 11.91
CA ALA A 486 -14.59 3.15 11.36
C ALA A 486 -15.21 1.78 11.72
N ILE A 487 -14.45 0.69 11.56
CA ILE A 487 -14.91 -0.66 11.92
C ILE A 487 -15.18 -0.78 13.42
N ALA A 488 -14.21 -0.38 14.25
CA ALA A 488 -14.35 -0.49 15.69
C ALA A 488 -15.51 0.36 16.23
N SER A 489 -15.69 1.57 15.70
CA SER A 489 -16.83 2.40 16.03
C SER A 489 -18.16 1.74 15.65
N ALA A 490 -18.24 1.07 14.50
CA ALA A 490 -19.45 0.39 14.05
C ALA A 490 -19.80 -0.82 14.94
N ILE A 491 -18.79 -1.55 15.39
CA ILE A 491 -18.92 -2.70 16.30
C ILE A 491 -19.40 -2.24 17.68
N LEU A 492 -18.69 -1.28 18.30
CA LEU A 492 -18.99 -0.82 19.66
C LEU A 492 -20.39 -0.19 19.77
N LYS A 493 -20.82 0.56 18.75
CA LYS A 493 -22.19 1.11 18.72
C LYS A 493 -23.27 0.05 18.61
N HIS A 494 -22.98 -1.06 17.92
CA HIS A 494 -23.95 -2.14 17.78
C HIS A 494 -24.12 -2.91 19.11
N GLU A 495 -23.04 -3.12 19.84
CA GLU A 495 -23.07 -3.75 21.17
C GLU A 495 -23.86 -2.88 22.17
N SER A 496 -23.67 -1.56 22.16
CA SER A 496 -24.44 -0.64 23.02
C SER A 496 -25.95 -0.66 22.77
N ILE A 497 -26.40 -0.94 21.54
CA ILE A 497 -27.83 -1.02 21.19
C ILE A 497 -28.45 -2.36 21.64
N ILE A 498 -27.65 -3.42 21.78
CA ILE A 498 -28.14 -4.74 22.22
C ILE A 498 -28.27 -4.82 23.75
N ASP A 499 -27.45 -4.05 24.47
CA ASP A 499 -27.46 -4.01 25.93
C ASP A 499 -28.51 -3.03 26.53
N GLU A 500 -29.17 -2.22 25.70
CA GLU A 500 -30.36 -1.39 26.03
C GLU A 500 -31.67 -2.11 25.69
#